data_AF-A0A0G1LU57-F1
#
_entry.id   AF-A0A0G1LU57-F1
#
_cell.length_a   1.000
_cell.length_b   1.000
_cell.length_c   1.000
_cell.angle_alpha   90.00
_cell.angle_beta   90.00
_cell.angle_gamma   90.00
#
_symmetry.space_group_name_H-M   'P 1'
#
loop_
_entity.id
_entity.type
_entity.pdbx_description
1 polymer ?
#
loop_
_entity_poly.entity_id
_entity_poly.type
_entity_poly.pdbx_seq_one_letter_code
_entity_poly.pdbx_strand_id
1 'polypeptide(L)'
;MEKDRGLTNELGYRNWIDSLAGEAILLGEECYEPDLVVRATGLARMAREIPYHSDQFSRVIAEAMYLEKIIANLKDREFLIYIEEVYEDKQLREYGSRDWAYEVKVSQGRYEIRMLLHVYDTVSDLKRGLKSQAEERVRNYFGDPSFETYSRETEEEYIQGQKFVMVKYFDHGNLIRSVIDHQHEIGNGPTTKGHQEIFYFDDYETAIRAWAEVKKLITSSRKR
;
A
#
# COMPACT_ATOMS: atom_id res chain seq x y z
N MET A 1 -17.68 20.72 -34.36
CA MET A 1 -18.08 20.04 -33.11
C MET A 1 -16.96 19.07 -32.79
N GLU A 2 -15.92 19.62 -32.15
CA GLU A 2 -14.62 18.98 -31.99
C GLU A 2 -14.73 17.77 -31.06
N LYS A 3 -14.16 16.66 -31.53
CA LYS A 3 -14.01 15.43 -30.77
C LYS A 3 -12.84 15.61 -29.80
N ASP A 4 -13.06 16.33 -28.71
CA ASP A 4 -12.21 16.31 -27.51
C ASP A 4 -12.36 14.97 -26.78
N ARG A 5 -12.07 13.87 -27.49
CA ARG A 5 -12.11 12.51 -26.95
C ARG A 5 -10.71 12.12 -26.53
N GLY A 6 -10.29 12.62 -25.36
CA GLY A 6 -9.08 12.16 -24.71
C GLY A 6 -9.12 10.65 -24.42
N LEU A 7 -7.94 10.03 -24.33
CA LEU A 7 -7.72 8.59 -24.09
C LEU A 7 -8.60 7.95 -23.01
N THR A 8 -9.08 8.73 -22.05
CA THR A 8 -10.03 8.31 -21.02
C THR A 8 -11.28 7.60 -21.59
N ASN A 9 -11.68 7.91 -22.82
CA ASN A 9 -12.79 7.23 -23.50
C ASN A 9 -12.34 6.15 -24.50
N GLU A 10 -11.08 6.17 -24.98
CA GLU A 10 -10.58 5.24 -26.02
C GLU A 10 -9.89 4.00 -25.44
N LEU A 11 -9.20 4.14 -24.29
CA LEU A 11 -8.62 3.04 -23.51
C LEU A 11 -9.41 2.76 -22.21
N GLY A 12 -10.38 3.62 -21.89
CA GLY A 12 -11.09 3.63 -20.61
C GLY A 12 -10.44 4.55 -19.56
N TYR A 13 -11.20 4.90 -18.52
CA TYR A 13 -10.67 5.55 -17.32
C TYR A 13 -9.66 4.62 -16.65
N ARG A 14 -8.50 5.16 -16.25
CA ARG A 14 -7.42 4.40 -15.58
C ARG A 14 -6.82 3.31 -16.47
N ASN A 15 -6.39 3.73 -17.66
CA ASN A 15 -5.52 2.87 -18.45
C ASN A 15 -4.13 2.78 -17.78
N TRP A 16 -3.35 1.77 -18.17
CA TRP A 16 -2.04 1.50 -17.57
C TRP A 16 -1.06 2.69 -17.64
N ILE A 17 -1.19 3.56 -18.65
CA ILE A 17 -0.33 4.75 -18.83
C ILE A 17 -0.66 5.81 -17.76
N ASP A 18 -1.95 6.04 -17.49
CA ASP A 18 -2.38 6.95 -16.43
C ASP A 18 -1.96 6.44 -15.05
N SER A 19 -2.12 5.13 -14.79
CA SER A 19 -1.69 4.50 -13.54
C SER A 19 -0.18 4.61 -13.35
N LEU A 20 0.61 4.35 -14.41
CA LEU A 20 2.06 4.46 -14.40
C LEU A 20 2.53 5.92 -14.19
N ALA A 21 1.89 6.89 -14.84
CA ALA A 21 2.21 8.29 -14.65
C ALA A 21 1.91 8.74 -13.21
N GLY A 22 0.78 8.31 -12.63
CA GLY A 22 0.44 8.59 -11.23
C GLY A 22 1.44 7.97 -10.26
N GLU A 23 1.83 6.72 -10.50
CA GLU A 23 2.85 6.01 -9.72
C GLU A 23 4.21 6.74 -9.77
N ALA A 24 4.66 7.12 -10.96
CA ALA A 24 5.93 7.80 -11.16
C ALA A 24 5.97 9.17 -10.47
N ILE A 25 4.87 9.93 -10.49
CA ILE A 25 4.76 11.19 -9.75
C ILE A 25 4.91 10.92 -8.25
N LEU A 26 4.13 9.98 -7.71
CA LEU A 26 4.16 9.67 -6.28
C LEU A 26 5.57 9.26 -5.83
N LEU A 27 6.16 8.27 -6.51
CA LEU A 27 7.48 7.78 -6.12
C LEU A 27 8.57 8.82 -6.34
N GLY A 28 8.43 9.66 -7.38
CA GLY A 28 9.34 10.78 -7.62
C GLY A 28 9.30 11.81 -6.50
N GLU A 29 8.13 12.11 -5.94
CA GLU A 29 7.98 13.01 -4.79
C GLU A 29 8.59 12.42 -3.52
N GLU A 30 8.26 11.16 -3.19
CA GLU A 30 8.75 10.51 -1.97
C GLU A 30 10.26 10.20 -1.99
N CYS A 31 10.83 9.95 -3.17
CA CYS A 31 12.26 9.68 -3.34
C CYS A 31 13.09 10.94 -3.66
N TYR A 32 12.47 12.13 -3.71
CA TYR A 32 13.12 13.37 -4.13
C TYR A 32 13.79 13.30 -5.52
N GLU A 33 13.12 12.65 -6.48
CA GLU A 33 13.55 12.48 -7.88
C GLU A 33 12.71 13.41 -8.80
N PRO A 34 13.00 14.72 -8.86
CA PRO A 34 12.16 15.70 -9.59
C PRO A 34 12.09 15.43 -11.10
N ASP A 35 13.14 14.86 -11.69
CA ASP A 35 13.16 14.50 -13.10
C ASP A 35 12.12 13.41 -13.43
N LEU A 36 11.88 12.48 -12.50
CA LEU A 36 10.85 11.46 -12.63
C LEU A 36 9.45 12.10 -12.65
N VAL A 37 9.21 13.04 -11.73
CA VAL A 37 7.95 13.80 -11.64
C VAL A 37 7.67 14.58 -12.93
N VAL A 38 8.69 15.28 -13.45
CA VAL A 38 8.57 16.06 -14.69
C VAL A 38 8.25 15.17 -15.89
N ARG A 39 8.95 14.04 -16.03
CA ARG A 39 8.70 13.08 -17.11
C ARG A 39 7.32 12.46 -17.02
N ALA A 40 6.90 12.05 -15.84
CA ALA A 40 5.58 11.48 -15.60
C ALA A 40 4.45 12.48 -15.90
N THR A 41 4.63 13.74 -15.49
CA THR A 41 3.71 14.83 -15.87
C THR A 41 3.68 15.04 -17.39
N GLY A 42 4.85 14.95 -18.04
CA GLY A 42 4.98 14.97 -19.49
C GLY A 42 4.23 13.82 -20.17
N LEU A 43 4.35 12.60 -19.67
CA LEU A 43 3.62 11.43 -20.15
C LEU A 43 2.11 11.64 -20.02
N ALA A 44 1.62 12.06 -18.84
CA ALA A 44 0.21 12.33 -18.61
C ALA A 44 -0.34 13.43 -19.55
N ARG A 45 0.48 14.40 -19.95
CA ARG A 45 0.12 15.38 -20.97
C ARG A 45 0.06 14.77 -22.37
N MET A 46 1.11 14.05 -22.79
CA MET A 46 1.15 13.40 -24.10
C MET A 46 -0.01 12.41 -24.30
N ALA A 47 -0.31 11.63 -23.26
CA ALA A 47 -1.43 10.70 -23.24
C ALA A 47 -2.76 11.46 -23.50
N ARG A 48 -3.00 12.59 -22.86
CA ARG A 48 -4.23 13.36 -23.10
C ARG A 48 -4.32 14.00 -24.49
N GLU A 49 -3.19 14.46 -25.02
CA GLU A 49 -3.14 15.26 -26.24
C GLU A 49 -3.03 14.43 -27.53
N ILE A 50 -2.41 13.25 -27.48
CA ILE A 50 -2.15 12.41 -28.64
C ILE A 50 -3.24 11.32 -28.74
N PRO A 51 -4.07 11.29 -29.81
CA PRO A 51 -5.09 10.27 -29.97
C PRO A 51 -4.49 8.86 -30.12
N TYR A 52 -5.16 7.84 -29.59
CA TYR A 52 -4.65 6.45 -29.58
C TYR A 52 -4.36 5.91 -31.00
N HIS A 53 -5.22 6.26 -31.95
CA HIS A 53 -5.14 5.82 -33.33
C HIS A 53 -4.13 6.60 -34.19
N SER A 54 -3.41 7.57 -33.59
CA SER A 54 -2.38 8.34 -34.27
C SER A 54 -1.06 7.56 -34.30
N ASP A 55 -0.32 7.63 -35.41
CA ASP A 55 1.04 7.06 -35.50
C ASP A 55 1.98 7.64 -34.43
N GLN A 56 1.71 8.88 -33.97
CA GLN A 56 2.48 9.54 -32.92
C GLN A 56 2.27 8.89 -31.54
N PHE A 57 1.23 8.06 -31.36
CA PHE A 57 0.96 7.37 -30.10
C PHE A 57 2.07 6.39 -29.71
N SER A 58 2.85 5.91 -30.69
CA SER A 58 4.08 5.15 -30.46
C SER A 58 5.07 5.85 -29.52
N ARG A 59 5.10 7.19 -29.52
CA ARG A 59 5.93 7.98 -28.59
C ARG A 59 5.42 7.93 -27.16
N VAL A 60 4.10 7.91 -26.97
CA VAL A 60 3.46 7.79 -25.64
C VAL A 60 3.82 6.43 -25.05
N ILE A 61 3.70 5.36 -25.84
CA ILE A 61 4.07 4.01 -25.43
C ILE A 61 5.56 3.93 -25.09
N ALA A 62 6.43 4.52 -25.92
CA ALA A 62 7.87 4.50 -25.68
C ALA A 62 8.26 5.22 -24.36
N GLU A 63 7.68 6.39 -24.07
CA GLU A 63 7.93 7.09 -22.81
C GLU A 63 7.36 6.32 -21.61
N ALA A 64 6.18 5.69 -21.76
CA ALA A 64 5.61 4.84 -20.72
C ALA A 64 6.53 3.65 -20.38
N MET A 65 6.97 2.88 -21.38
CA MET A 65 7.90 1.76 -21.14
C MET A 65 9.23 2.22 -20.52
N TYR A 66 9.70 3.43 -20.87
CA TYR A 66 10.89 4.00 -20.27
C TYR A 66 10.68 4.34 -18.78
N LEU A 67 9.55 4.97 -18.44
CA LEU A 67 9.19 5.29 -17.05
C LEU A 67 8.98 4.03 -16.21
N GLU A 68 8.32 3.01 -16.76
CA GLU A 68 8.13 1.71 -16.10
C GLU A 68 9.47 1.09 -15.67
N LYS A 69 10.48 1.14 -16.56
CA LYS A 69 11.82 0.66 -16.24
C LYS A 69 12.50 1.48 -15.14
N ILE A 70 12.31 2.81 -15.12
CA ILE A 70 12.84 3.66 -14.05
C ILE A 70 12.19 3.32 -12.72
N ILE A 71 10.86 3.18 -12.69
CA ILE A 71 10.11 2.84 -11.48
C ILE A 71 10.56 1.50 -10.93
N ALA A 72 10.67 0.47 -11.78
CA ALA A 72 11.15 -0.85 -11.35
C ALA A 72 12.53 -0.75 -10.69
N ASN A 73 13.48 -0.07 -11.35
CA ASN A 73 14.82 0.14 -10.79
C ASN A 73 14.80 0.92 -9.47
N LEU A 74 13.92 1.92 -9.34
CA LEU A 74 13.79 2.72 -8.12
C LEU A 74 13.29 1.85 -6.96
N LYS A 75 12.26 1.04 -7.20
CA LYS A 75 11.70 0.12 -6.21
C LYS A 75 12.66 -1.00 -5.79
N ASP A 76 13.57 -1.39 -6.67
CA ASP A 76 14.63 -2.36 -6.37
C ASP A 76 15.81 -1.71 -5.62
N ARG A 77 16.11 -0.44 -5.91
CA ARG A 77 17.21 0.31 -5.27
C ARG A 77 16.87 0.70 -3.83
N GLU A 78 15.67 1.21 -3.61
CA GLU A 78 15.23 1.69 -2.31
C GLU A 78 14.68 0.53 -1.48
N PHE A 79 15.27 0.30 -0.30
CA PHE A 79 14.81 -0.76 0.61
C PHE A 79 13.39 -0.47 1.16
N LEU A 80 13.06 0.82 1.27
CA LEU A 80 11.79 1.30 1.82
C LEU A 80 11.47 2.70 1.26
N ILE A 81 10.32 2.85 0.62
CA ILE A 81 9.75 4.14 0.22
C ILE A 81 8.49 4.34 1.04
N TYR A 82 8.55 5.23 2.02
CA TYR A 82 7.38 5.57 2.83
C TYR A 82 6.46 6.49 2.03
N ILE A 83 5.15 6.23 2.03
CA ILE A 83 4.19 7.04 1.26
C ILE A 83 3.29 7.86 2.20
N GLU A 84 2.54 7.20 3.08
CA GLU A 84 1.59 7.92 3.94
C GLU A 84 1.25 7.10 5.19
N GLU A 85 0.87 7.79 6.26
CA GLU A 85 0.32 7.19 7.47
C GLU A 85 -0.84 8.00 8.02
N VAL A 86 -1.83 7.29 8.56
CA VAL A 86 -2.97 7.86 9.28
C VAL A 86 -3.19 7.11 10.58
N TYR A 87 -3.63 7.83 11.60
CA TYR A 87 -3.91 7.30 12.93
C TYR A 87 -5.37 7.50 13.30
N GLU A 88 -5.91 6.73 14.24
CA GLU A 88 -7.26 7.02 14.76
C GLU A 88 -7.29 8.37 15.52
N ASP A 89 -6.33 8.63 16.40
CA ASP A 89 -6.18 9.90 17.14
C ASP A 89 -4.97 10.74 16.69
N LYS A 90 -4.96 12.06 16.95
CA LYS A 90 -3.92 13.01 16.51
C LYS A 90 -2.71 13.11 17.45
N GLN A 91 -2.77 12.58 18.69
CA GLN A 91 -1.70 12.76 19.69
C GLN A 91 -0.57 11.70 19.61
N LEU A 92 -0.59 10.85 18.58
CA LEU A 92 -0.04 9.48 18.63
C LEU A 92 1.41 9.27 18.21
N ARG A 93 2.26 10.30 18.17
CA ARG A 93 3.71 10.08 17.91
C ARG A 93 4.48 9.53 19.11
N GLU A 94 3.86 9.40 20.28
CA GLU A 94 4.51 8.89 21.48
C GLU A 94 4.25 7.38 21.67
N TYR A 95 5.33 6.65 21.89
CA TYR A 95 5.36 5.21 22.18
C TYR A 95 4.31 4.83 23.25
N GLY A 96 3.56 3.74 23.01
CA GLY A 96 2.67 3.13 24.00
C GLY A 96 1.17 3.37 23.78
N SER A 97 0.76 3.80 22.58
CA SER A 97 -0.65 3.91 22.26
C SER A 97 -1.34 2.55 22.11
N ARG A 98 -2.64 2.54 22.44
CA ARG A 98 -3.56 1.43 22.20
C ARG A 98 -4.47 1.68 20.98
N ASP A 99 -4.07 2.63 20.14
CA ASP A 99 -4.80 3.01 18.94
C ASP A 99 -4.11 2.44 17.71
N TRP A 100 -4.92 2.10 16.71
CA TRP A 100 -4.40 1.60 15.46
C TRP A 100 -3.75 2.71 14.62
N ALA A 101 -2.55 2.43 14.14
CA ALA A 101 -1.89 3.17 13.08
C ALA A 101 -2.05 2.41 11.76
N TYR A 102 -2.19 3.15 10.67
CA TYR A 102 -2.34 2.61 9.33
C TYR A 102 -1.29 3.29 8.45
N GLU A 103 -0.50 2.52 7.72
CA GLU A 103 0.53 3.06 6.82
C GLU A 103 0.45 2.41 5.43
N VAL A 104 0.89 3.15 4.42
CA VAL A 104 1.16 2.64 3.08
C VAL A 104 2.60 2.96 2.70
N LYS A 105 3.29 1.99 2.10
CA LYS A 105 4.67 2.14 1.65
C LYS A 105 5.03 1.16 0.55
N VAL A 106 6.20 1.34 -0.05
CA VAL A 106 6.83 0.35 -0.93
C VAL A 106 8.00 -0.27 -0.20
N SER A 107 8.06 -1.60 -0.17
CA SER A 107 9.24 -2.34 0.30
C SER A 107 9.45 -3.56 -0.58
N GLN A 108 10.72 -3.84 -0.91
CA GLN A 108 11.10 -4.99 -1.72
C GLN A 108 10.30 -5.11 -3.03
N GLY A 109 10.14 -3.99 -3.76
CA GLY A 109 9.40 -3.98 -5.03
C GLY A 109 7.88 -3.87 -4.92
N ARG A 110 7.29 -4.01 -3.72
CA ARG A 110 5.84 -4.21 -3.55
C ARG A 110 5.21 -3.14 -2.68
N TYR A 111 3.94 -2.84 -2.93
CA TYR A 111 3.16 -1.98 -2.06
C TYR A 111 2.66 -2.76 -0.85
N GLU A 112 2.72 -2.11 0.30
CA GLU A 112 2.29 -2.67 1.56
C GLU A 112 1.32 -1.72 2.23
N ILE A 113 0.13 -2.20 2.56
CA ILE A 113 -0.76 -1.52 3.51
C ILE A 113 -0.61 -2.24 4.84
N ARG A 114 -0.18 -1.52 5.88
CA ARG A 114 0.04 -2.08 7.21
C ARG A 114 -0.92 -1.49 8.22
N MET A 115 -1.40 -2.34 9.11
CA MET A 115 -2.20 -1.97 10.28
C MET A 115 -1.41 -2.37 11.51
N LEU A 116 -1.10 -1.40 12.35
CA LEU A 116 -0.15 -1.51 13.45
C LEU A 116 -0.85 -1.18 14.75
N LEU A 117 -0.72 -2.06 15.74
CA LEU A 117 -1.09 -1.81 17.12
C LEU A 117 0.15 -2.05 17.98
N HIS A 118 0.76 -0.97 18.47
CA HIS A 118 2.02 -1.03 19.19
C HIS A 118 1.91 -1.78 20.52
N VAL A 119 0.80 -1.59 21.24
CA VAL A 119 0.56 -2.23 22.54
C VAL A 119 -0.88 -2.75 22.62
N TYR A 120 -1.04 -4.03 22.97
CA TYR A 120 -2.32 -4.60 23.35
C TYR A 120 -2.20 -5.57 24.54
N ASP A 121 -3.22 -5.60 25.40
CA ASP A 121 -3.25 -6.47 26.57
C ASP A 121 -4.16 -7.70 26.33
N THR A 122 -5.23 -7.50 25.56
CA THR A 122 -6.28 -8.51 25.33
C THR A 122 -6.57 -8.71 23.84
N VAL A 123 -7.01 -9.92 23.47
CA VAL A 123 -7.43 -10.22 22.09
C VAL A 123 -8.61 -9.35 21.65
N SER A 124 -9.44 -8.87 22.59
CA SER A 124 -10.51 -7.92 22.28
C SER A 124 -9.98 -6.60 21.71
N ASP A 125 -8.79 -6.15 22.12
CA ASP A 125 -8.19 -4.91 21.61
C ASP A 125 -7.86 -5.01 20.11
N LEU A 126 -7.59 -6.23 19.62
CA LEU A 126 -7.33 -6.49 18.20
C LEU A 126 -8.55 -6.26 17.30
N LYS A 127 -9.75 -6.12 17.90
CA LYS A 127 -11.02 -5.87 17.19
C LYS A 127 -11.62 -4.50 17.48
N ARG A 128 -10.95 -3.67 18.30
CA ARG A 128 -11.43 -2.32 18.68
C ARG A 128 -11.22 -1.30 17.56
N GLY A 129 -11.86 -0.15 17.72
CA GLY A 129 -11.70 1.00 16.84
C GLY A 129 -12.29 0.76 15.46
N LEU A 130 -11.66 1.34 14.45
CA LEU A 130 -12.04 1.20 13.04
C LEU A 130 -11.31 0.06 12.35
N LYS A 131 -10.42 -0.65 13.05
CA LYS A 131 -9.57 -1.69 12.46
C LYS A 131 -10.33 -2.73 11.70
N SER A 132 -11.38 -3.32 12.28
CA SER A 132 -12.13 -4.38 11.59
C SER A 132 -12.75 -3.90 10.28
N GLN A 133 -13.22 -2.64 10.23
CA GLN A 133 -13.77 -2.02 9.01
C GLN A 133 -12.67 -1.66 8.00
N ALA A 134 -11.49 -1.23 8.48
CA ALA A 134 -10.34 -0.97 7.61
C ALA A 134 -9.83 -2.28 7.00
N GLU A 135 -9.66 -3.32 7.81
CA GLU A 135 -9.25 -4.67 7.40
C GLU A 135 -10.19 -5.21 6.31
N GLU A 136 -11.51 -5.15 6.54
CA GLU A 136 -12.51 -5.59 5.58
C GLU A 136 -12.39 -4.86 4.23
N ARG A 137 -12.20 -3.53 4.25
CA ARG A 137 -12.03 -2.73 3.03
C ARG A 137 -10.81 -3.16 2.23
N VAL A 138 -9.68 -3.42 2.89
CA VAL A 138 -8.47 -3.88 2.22
C VAL A 138 -8.63 -5.32 1.69
N ARG A 139 -9.24 -6.20 2.48
CA ARG A 139 -9.48 -7.61 2.11
C ARG A 139 -10.34 -7.78 0.86
N ASN A 140 -11.26 -6.85 0.60
CA ASN A 140 -12.12 -6.87 -0.60
C ASN A 140 -11.36 -6.69 -1.92
N TYR A 141 -10.07 -6.35 -1.90
CA TYR A 141 -9.22 -6.25 -3.08
C TYR A 141 -8.51 -7.57 -3.45
N PHE A 142 -8.70 -8.63 -2.66
CA PHE A 142 -8.13 -9.96 -2.93
C PHE A 142 -9.20 -10.92 -3.49
N GLY A 143 -8.79 -11.90 -4.29
CA GLY A 143 -9.69 -12.84 -4.96
C GLY A 143 -10.58 -13.64 -4.00
N ASP A 144 -10.05 -13.98 -2.83
CA ASP A 144 -10.79 -14.49 -1.69
C ASP A 144 -10.63 -13.56 -0.47
N PRO A 145 -11.62 -12.68 -0.20
CA PRO A 145 -11.60 -11.79 0.96
C PRO A 145 -11.62 -12.54 2.30
N SER A 146 -12.05 -13.81 2.37
CA SER A 146 -12.06 -14.60 3.61
C SER A 146 -10.66 -15.08 4.00
N PHE A 147 -9.76 -15.18 3.01
CA PHE A 147 -8.44 -15.81 3.11
C PHE A 147 -8.47 -17.31 3.48
N GLU A 148 -9.61 -17.97 3.36
CA GLU A 148 -9.77 -19.39 3.69
C GLU A 148 -9.25 -20.32 2.58
N THR A 149 -9.24 -19.86 1.33
CA THR A 149 -8.80 -20.64 0.17
C THR A 149 -7.30 -20.53 -0.12
N TYR A 150 -6.62 -19.56 0.49
CA TYR A 150 -5.18 -19.37 0.33
C TYR A 150 -4.38 -20.35 1.20
N SER A 151 -3.18 -20.67 0.72
CA SER A 151 -2.23 -21.44 1.53
C SER A 151 -1.74 -20.61 2.72
N ARG A 152 -1.58 -21.27 3.87
CA ARG A 152 -1.23 -20.63 5.14
C ARG A 152 0.00 -21.29 5.73
N GLU A 153 0.98 -20.48 6.11
CA GLU A 153 2.15 -20.90 6.86
C GLU A 153 2.18 -20.18 8.21
N THR A 154 2.72 -20.85 9.23
CA THR A 154 2.91 -20.26 10.57
C THR A 154 4.33 -20.50 11.01
N GLU A 155 5.02 -19.42 11.35
CA GLU A 155 6.41 -19.40 11.78
C GLU A 155 6.50 -18.77 13.16
N GLU A 156 7.39 -19.30 13.99
CA GLU A 156 7.71 -18.70 15.28
C GLU A 156 9.22 -18.42 15.33
N GLU A 157 9.58 -17.20 15.68
CA GLU A 157 10.97 -16.75 15.79
C GLU A 157 11.23 -16.07 17.13
N TYR A 158 12.45 -16.22 17.65
CA TYR A 158 12.90 -15.56 18.87
C TYR A 158 14.08 -14.66 18.53
N ILE A 159 13.86 -13.34 18.62
CA ILE A 159 14.86 -12.33 18.28
C ILE A 159 15.02 -11.39 19.48
N GLN A 160 16.24 -11.28 20.02
CA GLN A 160 16.57 -10.32 21.09
C GLN A 160 15.62 -10.36 22.31
N GLY A 161 15.19 -11.54 22.75
CA GLY A 161 14.28 -11.70 23.89
C GLY A 161 12.81 -11.38 23.58
N GLN A 162 12.45 -11.32 22.30
CA GLN A 162 11.08 -11.15 21.83
C GLN A 162 10.66 -12.38 21.04
N LYS A 163 9.46 -12.88 21.34
CA LYS A 163 8.82 -13.92 20.54
C LYS A 163 8.00 -13.28 19.45
N PHE A 164 8.24 -13.66 18.20
CA PHE A 164 7.43 -13.32 17.03
C PHE A 164 6.66 -14.55 16.58
N VAL A 165 5.34 -14.41 16.41
CA VAL A 165 4.47 -15.40 15.77
C VAL A 165 3.96 -14.78 14.49
N MET A 166 4.34 -15.38 13.36
CA MET A 166 4.03 -14.88 12.03
C MET A 166 3.11 -15.87 11.33
N VAL A 167 1.97 -15.38 10.84
CA VAL A 167 1.06 -16.13 9.99
C VAL A 167 1.09 -15.49 8.60
N LYS A 168 1.55 -16.26 7.62
CA LYS A 168 1.68 -15.82 6.23
C LYS A 168 0.62 -16.50 5.37
N TYR A 169 0.02 -15.74 4.46
CA TYR A 169 -0.98 -16.23 3.50
C TYR A 169 -0.44 -16.05 2.08
N PHE A 170 -0.53 -17.10 1.27
CA PHE A 170 -0.01 -17.10 -0.09
C PHE A 170 -1.06 -17.51 -1.11
N ASP A 171 -1.11 -16.75 -2.20
CA ASP A 171 -1.87 -17.04 -3.40
C ASP A 171 -0.93 -17.59 -4.49
N HIS A 172 -1.08 -18.87 -4.85
CA HIS A 172 -0.20 -19.56 -5.81
C HIS A 172 1.32 -19.38 -5.54
N GLY A 173 1.71 -19.33 -4.26
CA GLY A 173 3.10 -19.14 -3.82
C GLY A 173 3.53 -17.67 -3.64
N ASN A 174 2.67 -16.71 -4.02
CA ASN A 174 2.92 -15.28 -3.80
C ASN A 174 2.38 -14.86 -2.43
N LEU A 175 3.22 -14.24 -1.58
CA LEU A 175 2.80 -13.73 -0.28
C LEU A 175 1.82 -12.56 -0.46
N ILE A 176 0.61 -12.65 0.10
CA ILE A 176 -0.42 -11.62 -0.05
C ILE A 176 -0.85 -10.99 1.28
N ARG A 177 -0.63 -11.68 2.40
CA ARG A 177 -0.86 -11.15 3.74
C ARG A 177 0.09 -11.75 4.76
N SER A 178 0.54 -10.92 5.70
CA SER A 178 1.27 -11.35 6.90
C SER A 178 0.58 -10.80 8.13
N VAL A 179 0.38 -11.64 9.14
CA VAL A 179 -0.07 -11.24 10.48
C VAL A 179 1.05 -11.57 11.43
N ILE A 180 1.51 -10.58 12.19
CA ILE A 180 2.68 -10.65 13.05
C ILE A 180 2.25 -10.24 14.45
N ASP A 181 2.31 -11.18 15.37
CA ASP A 181 2.20 -10.92 16.79
C ASP A 181 3.60 -10.95 17.40
N HIS A 182 3.98 -9.92 18.15
CA HIS A 182 5.22 -9.93 18.92
C HIS A 182 4.95 -9.76 20.40
N GLN A 183 5.75 -10.46 21.21
CA GLN A 183 5.65 -10.47 22.66
C GLN A 183 7.04 -10.19 23.24
N HIS A 184 7.17 -9.10 23.98
CA HIS A 184 8.38 -8.80 24.73
C HIS A 184 8.39 -9.58 26.04
N GLU A 185 9.40 -10.44 26.23
CA GLU A 185 9.67 -11.04 27.53
C GLU A 185 10.45 -10.05 28.40
N ILE A 186 9.75 -9.22 29.17
CA ILE A 186 10.38 -8.33 30.17
C ILE A 186 10.43 -9.07 31.51
N GLY A 187 11.34 -10.03 31.70
CA GLY A 187 11.61 -10.67 33.01
C GLY A 187 10.35 -10.96 33.86
N ASN A 188 10.35 -10.57 35.15
CA ASN A 188 9.20 -10.70 36.06
C ASN A 188 8.12 -9.61 35.90
N GLY A 189 8.13 -8.86 34.80
CA GLY A 189 7.20 -7.76 34.51
C GLY A 189 6.08 -8.14 33.54
N PRO A 190 5.08 -7.26 33.34
CA PRO A 190 4.04 -7.48 32.35
C PRO A 190 4.64 -7.50 30.92
N THR A 191 4.37 -8.57 30.18
CA THR A 191 4.74 -8.70 28.76
C THR A 191 4.00 -7.66 27.92
N THR A 192 4.72 -6.73 27.28
CA THR A 192 4.16 -5.89 26.23
C THR A 192 4.00 -6.69 24.94
N LYS A 193 2.82 -6.59 24.31
CA LYS A 193 2.52 -7.27 23.05
C LYS A 193 2.17 -6.25 21.99
N GLY A 194 2.60 -6.47 20.77
CA GLY A 194 2.15 -5.68 19.64
C GLY A 194 1.69 -6.57 18.50
N HIS A 195 0.89 -5.98 17.62
CA HIS A 195 0.24 -6.67 16.51
C HIS A 195 0.44 -5.87 15.24
N GLN A 196 0.72 -6.57 14.15
CA GLN A 196 0.86 -5.98 12.84
C GLN A 196 0.18 -6.88 11.81
N GLU A 197 -0.63 -6.26 10.96
CA GLU A 197 -1.12 -6.90 9.73
C GLU A 197 -0.52 -6.17 8.54
N ILE A 198 -0.10 -6.93 7.53
CA ILE A 198 0.48 -6.43 6.28
C ILE A 198 -0.31 -7.05 5.14
N PHE A 199 -0.80 -6.22 4.23
CA PHE A 199 -1.40 -6.63 2.96
C PHE A 199 -0.46 -6.21 1.83
N TYR A 200 -0.11 -7.15 0.97
CA TYR A 200 0.84 -6.92 -0.12
C TYR A 200 0.11 -6.78 -1.46
N PHE A 201 0.51 -5.79 -2.25
CA PHE A 201 -0.03 -5.49 -3.57
C PHE A 201 1.11 -5.36 -4.58
N ASP A 202 0.97 -6.03 -5.71
CA ASP A 202 1.98 -6.00 -6.77
C ASP A 202 1.78 -4.78 -7.69
N ASP A 203 0.56 -4.26 -7.79
CA ASP A 203 0.24 -3.11 -8.61
C ASP A 203 -0.16 -1.88 -7.78
N TYR A 204 0.31 -0.72 -8.24
CA TYR A 204 0.06 0.59 -7.64
C TYR A 204 -1.43 0.93 -7.55
N GLU A 205 -2.20 0.60 -8.58
CA GLU A 205 -3.58 1.04 -8.71
C GLU A 205 -4.48 0.39 -7.66
N THR A 206 -4.37 -0.92 -7.48
CA THR A 206 -5.09 -1.69 -6.46
C THR A 206 -4.67 -1.22 -5.07
N ALA A 207 -3.37 -1.05 -4.83
CA ALA A 207 -2.85 -0.57 -3.55
C ALA A 207 -3.41 0.81 -3.16
N ILE A 208 -3.37 1.79 -4.05
CA ILE A 208 -3.85 3.15 -3.73
C ILE A 208 -5.37 3.22 -3.60
N ARG A 209 -6.12 2.39 -4.33
CA ARG A 209 -7.58 2.28 -4.15
C ARG A 209 -7.93 1.72 -2.77
N ALA A 210 -7.30 0.62 -2.38
CA ALA A 210 -7.45 0.04 -1.05
C ALA A 210 -7.04 1.05 0.04
N TRP A 211 -5.92 1.75 -0.14
CA TRP A 211 -5.46 2.78 0.78
C TRP A 211 -6.44 3.95 0.90
N ALA A 212 -6.97 4.44 -0.22
CA ALA A 212 -7.93 5.54 -0.23
C ALA A 212 -9.20 5.19 0.58
N GLU A 213 -9.63 3.93 0.56
CA GLU A 213 -10.75 3.45 1.36
C GLU A 213 -10.48 3.44 2.87
N VAL A 214 -9.27 3.02 3.27
CA VAL A 214 -8.80 3.10 4.66
C VAL A 214 -8.71 4.57 5.09
N LYS A 215 -8.00 5.40 4.32
CA LYS A 215 -7.84 6.83 4.60
C LYS A 215 -9.18 7.53 4.73
N LYS A 216 -10.14 7.27 3.84
CA LYS A 216 -11.48 7.85 3.92
C LYS A 216 -12.21 7.44 5.20
N LEU A 217 -12.12 6.17 5.60
CA LEU A 217 -12.71 5.67 6.84
C LEU A 217 -12.18 6.46 8.05
N ILE A 218 -10.86 6.48 8.21
CA ILE A 218 -10.18 7.09 9.37
C ILE A 218 -10.33 8.62 9.39
N THR A 219 -10.32 9.28 8.23
CA THR A 219 -10.49 10.74 8.18
C THR A 219 -11.95 11.19 8.33
N SER A 220 -12.92 10.36 7.96
CA SER A 220 -14.35 10.67 8.10
C SER A 220 -14.87 10.54 9.53
N SER A 221 -14.32 9.62 10.32
CA SER A 221 -14.66 9.47 11.74
C SER A 221 -14.22 10.67 12.56
N ARG A 222 -13.09 11.29 12.22
CA ARG A 222 -12.58 12.52 12.87
C ARG A 222 -13.47 13.76 12.71
N LYS A 223 -14.43 13.75 11.78
CA LYS A 223 -15.37 14.86 11.55
C LYS A 223 -16.69 14.73 12.33
N ARG A 224 -16.90 13.63 13.04
CA ARG A 224 -18.03 13.41 13.93
C ARG A 224 -17.62 13.68 15.37
#